data_AF-A0AAJ2RAJ3-F1
#
_entry.id   AF-A0AAJ2RAJ3-F1
#
_cell.length_a   1.000
_cell.length_b   1.000
_cell.length_c   1.000
_cell.angle_alpha   90.00
_cell.angle_beta   90.00
_cell.angle_gamma   90.00
#
_symmetry.space_group_name_H-M   'P 1'
#
loop_
_entity.id
_entity.type
_entity.pdbx_description
1 polymer ?
#
loop_
_entity_poly.entity_id
_entity_poly.type
_entity_poly.pdbx_seq_one_letter_code
_entity_poly.pdbx_strand_id
1 'polypeptide(L)'
;MQNKTEKIILRDSEEAASIKTVTGWVSAKGRVYGDNEDLARYDGATHQRCPIIPNILFPELTATVIFAIKKAAVKICRNAAANIRSRNAIDDI
;
A
#
# COMPACT_ATOMS: atom_id res chain seq x y z
N MET A 1 -32.27 16.01 23.81
CA MET A 1 -30.90 16.09 24.36
C MET A 1 -30.71 14.90 25.28
N GLN A 2 -29.89 13.90 24.91
CA GLN A 2 -29.53 12.84 25.84
C GLN A 2 -28.39 13.35 26.73
N ASN A 3 -28.64 13.39 28.04
CA ASN A 3 -27.60 13.66 29.03
C ASN A 3 -26.79 12.38 29.18
N LYS A 4 -25.67 12.29 28.44
CA LYS A 4 -24.74 11.18 28.57
C LYS A 4 -23.89 11.45 29.81
N THR A 5 -24.23 10.81 30.92
CA THR A 5 -23.37 10.79 32.10
C THR A 5 -22.01 10.25 31.69
N GLU A 6 -20.96 11.06 31.80
CA GLU A 6 -19.60 10.63 31.49
C GLU A 6 -19.17 9.59 32.52
N LYS A 7 -19.02 8.34 32.06
CA LYS A 7 -18.51 7.24 32.88
C LYS A 7 -17.04 7.52 33.19
N ILE A 8 -16.72 7.76 34.46
CA ILE A 8 -15.34 7.94 34.92
C ILE A 8 -14.68 6.55 34.99
N ILE A 9 -13.66 6.32 34.16
CA ILE A 9 -12.85 5.08 34.18
C ILE A 9 -11.52 5.40 34.86
N LEU A 10 -11.27 4.75 36.00
CA LEU A 10 -10.02 4.90 36.76
C LEU A 10 -8.88 4.11 36.11
N ARG A 11 -7.63 4.60 36.27
CA ARG A 11 -6.43 4.00 35.64
C ARG A 11 -6.22 2.53 35.99
N ASP A 12 -6.53 2.15 37.22
CA ASP A 12 -6.32 0.80 37.73
C ASP A 12 -7.50 -0.14 37.42
N SER A 13 -8.55 0.37 36.76
CA SER A 13 -9.67 -0.44 36.30
C SER A 13 -9.23 -1.33 35.13
N GLU A 14 -9.65 -2.59 35.13
CA GLU A 14 -9.48 -3.51 33.99
C GLU A 14 -10.19 -3.01 32.73
N GLU A 15 -11.17 -2.12 32.88
CA GLU A 15 -11.83 -1.42 31.77
C GLU A 15 -10.92 -0.37 31.10
N ALA A 16 -9.86 0.10 31.77
CA ALA A 16 -8.94 1.10 31.26
C ALA A 16 -7.97 0.53 30.22
N ALA A 17 -7.48 -0.70 30.44
CA ALA A 17 -6.60 -1.38 29.51
C ALA A 17 -6.76 -2.89 29.63
N SER A 18 -7.01 -3.57 28.51
CA SER A 18 -7.01 -5.03 28.42
C SER A 18 -6.05 -5.48 27.33
N ILE A 19 -5.27 -6.53 27.62
CA ILE A 19 -4.41 -7.18 26.63
C ILE A 19 -5.32 -7.99 25.71
N LYS A 20 -5.32 -7.66 24.41
CA LYS A 20 -6.10 -8.35 23.39
C LYS A 20 -5.16 -8.97 22.37
N THR A 21 -5.43 -10.23 22.01
CA THR A 21 -4.74 -10.90 20.92
C THR A 21 -5.48 -10.61 19.64
N VAL A 22 -4.92 -9.75 18.78
CA VAL A 22 -5.52 -9.41 17.49
C VAL A 22 -4.95 -10.37 16.44
N THR A 23 -5.78 -11.27 15.93
CA THR A 23 -5.42 -12.16 14.82
C THR A 23 -5.74 -11.47 13.50
N GLY A 24 -4.81 -11.49 12.55
CA GLY A 24 -5.05 -10.94 11.22
C GLY A 24 -3.78 -10.68 10.43
N TRP A 25 -3.97 -10.20 9.20
CA TRP A 25 -2.88 -9.81 8.33
C TRP A 25 -2.21 -8.53 8.84
N VAL A 26 -0.89 -8.60 8.93
CA VAL A 26 -0.05 -7.49 9.40
C VAL A 26 0.77 -6.99 8.22
N SER A 27 0.75 -5.68 7.98
CA SER A 27 1.61 -5.08 6.96
C SER A 27 3.07 -5.04 7.43
N ALA A 28 4.01 -4.87 6.49
CA ALA A 28 5.43 -4.70 6.82
C ALA A 28 5.72 -3.50 7.74
N LYS A 29 4.78 -2.54 7.84
CA LYS A 29 4.86 -1.37 8.73
C LYS A 29 4.28 -1.62 10.13
N GLY A 30 3.78 -2.82 10.40
CA GLY A 30 3.23 -3.21 11.70
C GLY A 30 1.75 -2.83 11.92
N ARG A 31 1.02 -2.46 10.86
CA ARG A 31 -0.43 -2.18 10.95
C ARG A 31 -1.22 -3.46 10.77
N VAL A 32 -2.32 -3.60 11.53
CA VAL A 32 -3.18 -4.79 11.52
C VAL A 32 -4.44 -4.52 10.71
N TYR A 33 -4.76 -5.41 9.76
CA TYR A 33 -5.88 -5.26 8.82
C TYR A 33 -6.98 -6.33 8.99
N GLY A 34 -6.90 -7.14 10.04
CA GLY A 34 -7.86 -8.24 10.28
C GLY A 34 -7.81 -9.27 9.15
N ASP A 35 -8.95 -9.60 8.57
CA ASP A 35 -9.05 -10.61 7.51
C ASP A 35 -8.68 -10.09 6.11
N ASN A 36 -8.46 -8.78 5.96
CA ASN A 36 -8.25 -8.17 4.65
C ASN A 36 -6.77 -8.21 4.22
N GLU A 37 -6.39 -9.33 3.61
CA GLU A 37 -5.01 -9.61 3.16
C GLU A 37 -4.50 -8.60 2.12
N ASP A 38 -5.34 -8.28 1.13
CA ASP A 38 -4.93 -7.45 -0.01
C ASP A 38 -4.55 -6.04 0.44
N LEU A 39 -5.29 -5.49 1.40
CA LEU A 39 -5.00 -4.18 1.97
C LEU A 39 -3.72 -4.17 2.80
N ALA A 40 -3.46 -5.24 3.56
CA ALA A 40 -2.20 -5.40 4.30
C ALA A 40 -0.99 -5.48 3.37
N ARG A 41 -1.13 -6.20 2.24
CA ARG A 41 -0.10 -6.29 1.19
C ARG A 41 0.11 -4.94 0.52
N TYR A 42 -0.96 -4.22 0.20
CA TYR A 42 -0.86 -2.90 -0.42
C TYR A 42 -0.14 -1.88 0.47
N ASP A 43 -0.45 -1.82 1.77
CA ASP A 43 0.23 -0.92 2.71
C ASP A 43 1.72 -1.27 2.90
N GLY A 44 2.06 -2.55 2.84
CA GLY A 44 3.43 -3.06 2.95
C GLY A 44 4.25 -2.99 1.65
N ALA A 45 3.61 -2.85 0.49
CA ALA A 45 4.28 -2.87 -0.80
C ALA A 45 4.93 -1.52 -1.14
N THR A 46 6.17 -1.57 -1.63
CA THR A 46 6.85 -0.39 -2.20
C THR A 46 6.68 -0.29 -3.71
N HIS A 47 6.32 -1.40 -4.36
CA HIS A 47 6.16 -1.52 -5.80
C HIS A 47 5.02 -2.51 -6.10
N GLN A 48 4.28 -2.29 -7.19
CA GLN A 48 3.29 -3.21 -7.72
C GLN A 48 3.79 -3.78 -9.06
N ARG A 49 3.52 -5.06 -9.31
CA ARG A 49 3.78 -5.64 -10.64
C ARG A 49 2.92 -4.90 -11.67
N CYS A 50 3.55 -4.38 -12.71
CA CYS A 50 2.82 -3.83 -13.84
C CYS A 50 1.95 -4.94 -14.46
N PRO A 51 0.64 -4.73 -14.66
CA PRO A 51 -0.21 -5.72 -15.34
C PRO A 51 0.17 -5.86 -16.82
N ILE A 52 0.87 -4.86 -17.38
CA ILE A 52 1.23 -4.79 -18.78
C ILE A 52 2.67 -5.29 -18.94
N ILE A 53 2.76 -6.43 -19.64
CA ILE A 53 3.93 -7.10 -20.25
C ILE A 53 4.60 -8.15 -19.36
N PRO A 54 4.31 -9.43 -19.65
CA PRO A 54 5.45 -10.33 -19.82
C PRO A 54 5.39 -11.28 -21.02
N ASN A 55 4.27 -11.45 -21.74
CA ASN A 55 4.18 -12.63 -22.63
C ASN A 55 3.58 -12.42 -24.03
N ILE A 56 3.45 -11.19 -24.54
CA ILE A 56 2.80 -10.97 -25.86
C ILE A 56 3.73 -10.47 -26.96
N LEU A 57 5.01 -10.15 -26.69
CA LEU A 57 5.75 -9.37 -27.70
C LEU A 57 7.04 -9.95 -28.27
N PHE A 58 7.82 -10.83 -27.63
CA PHE A 58 9.12 -11.20 -28.25
C PHE A 58 9.61 -12.62 -27.92
N PRO A 59 9.28 -13.65 -28.72
CA PRO A 59 9.86 -14.98 -28.57
C PRO A 59 11.29 -15.11 -29.13
N GLU A 60 11.84 -14.13 -29.86
CA GLU A 60 13.15 -14.29 -30.55
C GLU A 60 14.14 -13.12 -30.43
N LEU A 61 14.12 -12.31 -29.38
CA LEU A 61 15.12 -11.25 -29.22
C LEU A 61 16.04 -11.50 -28.02
N THR A 62 17.32 -11.67 -28.36
CA THR A 62 18.44 -11.93 -27.47
C THR A 62 18.49 -10.95 -26.29
N ALA A 63 18.96 -11.46 -25.15
CA ALA A 63 18.86 -10.83 -23.82
C ALA A 63 19.38 -9.38 -23.72
N THR A 64 20.23 -8.95 -24.65
CA THR A 64 20.79 -7.60 -24.72
C THR A 64 19.77 -6.54 -25.13
N VAL A 65 18.88 -6.85 -26.08
CA VAL A 65 17.83 -5.92 -26.55
C VAL A 65 16.74 -5.77 -25.48
N ILE A 66 16.37 -6.87 -24.81
CA ILE A 66 15.41 -6.87 -23.69
C ILE A 66 15.92 -5.98 -22.55
N PHE A 67 17.21 -6.03 -22.21
CA PHE A 67 17.77 -5.21 -21.14
C PHE A 67 17.71 -3.72 -21.47
N ALA A 68 18.00 -3.34 -22.71
CA ALA A 68 17.91 -1.95 -23.17
C ALA A 68 16.47 -1.40 -23.13
N ILE A 69 15.49 -2.19 -23.60
CA ILE A 69 14.08 -1.81 -23.60
C ILE A 69 13.54 -1.75 -22.16
N LYS A 70 13.88 -2.72 -21.30
CA LYS A 70 13.52 -2.68 -19.87
C LYS A 70 14.05 -1.42 -19.18
N LYS A 71 15.30 -1.03 -19.47
CA LYS A 71 15.92 0.18 -18.89
C LYS A 71 15.25 1.47 -19.38
N ALA A 72 14.86 1.52 -20.65
CA ALA A 72 14.10 2.64 -21.21
C ALA A 72 12.68 2.73 -20.64
N ALA A 73 11.95 1.60 -20.54
CA ALA A 73 10.61 1.55 -19.99
C ALA A 73 10.57 1.98 -18.51
N VAL A 74 11.54 1.53 -17.69
CA VAL A 74 11.67 1.99 -16.30
C VAL A 74 11.90 3.51 -16.22
N LYS A 75 12.67 4.08 -17.15
CA LYS A 75 12.91 5.54 -17.21
C LYS A 75 11.64 6.30 -17.59
N ILE A 76 10.84 5.78 -18.52
CA ILE A 76 9.55 6.36 -18.91
C ILE A 76 8.55 6.28 -17.75
N CYS A 77 8.43 5.13 -17.08
CA CYS A 77 7.55 4.97 -15.92
C CYS A 77 7.94 5.86 -14.74
N ARG A 78 9.24 6.07 -14.48
CA ARG A 78 9.71 7.04 -13.46
C ARG A 78 9.30 8.47 -13.79
N ASN A 79 9.41 8.89 -15.05
CA ASN A 79 9.04 10.23 -15.48
C ASN A 79 7.51 10.43 -15.50
N ALA A 80 6.74 9.38 -15.82
CA ALA A 80 5.28 9.41 -15.75
C ALA A 80 4.76 9.46 -14.30
N ALA A 81 5.38 8.72 -13.38
CA ALA A 81 5.04 8.77 -11.95
C ALA A 81 5.33 10.15 -11.33
N ALA A 82 6.37 10.86 -11.78
CA ALA A 82 6.65 12.23 -11.37
C ALA A 82 5.57 13.23 -11.85
N ASN A 83 4.97 13.00 -13.03
CA ASN A 83 3.93 13.86 -13.62
C ASN A 83 2.53 13.61 -13.01
N ILE A 84 2.23 12.37 -12.61
CA ILE A 84 0.97 12.05 -11.89
C ILE A 84 0.95 12.68 -10.49
N ARG A 85 2.10 12.70 -9.80
CA ARG A 85 2.22 13.31 -8.46
C ARG A 85 2.03 14.82 -8.45
N SER A 86 2.31 15.52 -9.56
CA SER A 86 2.05 16.96 -9.71
C SER A 86 0.62 17.29 -10.12
N ARG A 87 -0.15 16.35 -10.66
CA ARG A 87 -1.56 16.56 -11.04
C ARG A 87 -2.51 16.41 -9.86
N ASN A 88 -2.31 15.38 -9.03
CA ASN A 88 -3.11 15.17 -7.82
C ASN A 88 -2.85 16.21 -6.70
N ALA A 89 -1.92 17.15 -6.90
CA ALA A 89 -1.71 18.31 -6.03
C ALA A 89 -2.49 19.56 -6.49
N ILE A 90 -3.11 19.53 -7.67
CA ILE A 90 -3.92 20.63 -8.23
C ILE A 90 -5.41 20.39 -7.96
N ASP A 91 -5.83 19.14 -7.72
CA ASP A 91 -7.23 18.77 -7.46
C ASP A 91 -7.67 18.99 -5.99
N ASP A 92 -6.80 19.55 -5.14
CA ASP A 92 -7.06 19.90 -3.71
C ASP A 92 -7.17 21.43 -3.46
N ILE A 93 -7.55 22.23 -4.47
CA ILE A 93 -7.92 23.67 -4.32
C ILE A 93 -9.41 23.85 -4.60
#